data_AF-A0A537IGI0-F1
#
_entry.id   AF-A0A537IGI0-F1
#
_cell.length_a   1.000
_cell.length_b   1.000
_cell.length_c   1.000
_cell.angle_alpha   90.00
_cell.angle_beta   90.00
_cell.angle_gamma   90.00
#
_symmetry.space_group_name_H-M   'P 1'
#
loop_
_entity.id
_entity.type
_entity.pdbx_description
1 polymer ?
#
loop_
_entity_poly.entity_id
_entity_poly.type
_entity_poly.pdbx_seq_one_letter_code
_entity_poly.pdbx_strand_id
1 'polypeptide(L)'
;MSIQAEYIRERDPSLRMITAVMIAVFITLIGYVAMTVGSSPTVKGASFIWLPAALQLVAGVWLGPWLGLLAGGLGAYAAGILAYGGWGIVDIIMNPIAGGVANAMLPAILFRMYRVDPTLGAQRPADVLSGVVKAVVLAIVVLVAGYLNRLLQLPGQWGFILPLIALFVGARVLLRSLALNKASFLAAVGIAVVSCAASALIGAIGATVGGKPFAAALVDPGIGWFIGDTISAFLGLYLLAMFTQRARAAGIVAS
;
A
#
# COMPACT_ATOMS: atom_id res chain seq x y z
N MET A 1 -9.26 -27.79 24.36
CA MET A 1 -8.73 -26.96 23.25
C MET A 1 -8.77 -27.81 22.00
N SER A 2 -9.23 -27.32 20.84
CA SER A 2 -9.26 -28.16 19.62
C SER A 2 -7.86 -28.35 19.06
N ILE A 3 -7.57 -29.52 18.48
CA ILE A 3 -6.27 -29.85 17.86
C ILE A 3 -5.87 -28.80 16.82
N GLN A 4 -6.84 -28.18 16.15
CA GLN A 4 -6.63 -27.10 15.20
C GLN A 4 -6.15 -25.79 15.85
N ALA A 5 -6.61 -25.48 17.07
CA ALA A 5 -6.16 -24.31 17.83
C ALA A 5 -4.73 -24.48 18.37
N GLU A 6 -4.34 -25.71 18.70
CA GLU A 6 -2.98 -26.07 19.13
C GLU A 6 -2.02 -26.09 17.94
N TYR A 7 -2.44 -26.66 16.80
CA TYR A 7 -1.71 -26.68 15.53
C TYR A 7 -1.46 -25.28 14.93
N ILE A 8 -2.39 -24.33 15.10
CA ILE A 8 -2.19 -22.92 14.69
C ILE A 8 -1.21 -22.20 15.63
N ARG A 9 -1.18 -22.57 16.92
CA ARG A 9 -0.32 -21.96 17.93
C ARG A 9 1.15 -22.41 17.81
N GLU A 10 1.40 -23.60 17.27
CA GLU A 10 2.74 -24.15 17.00
C GLU A 10 3.33 -23.77 15.64
N ARG A 11 2.64 -22.95 14.82
CA ARG A 11 3.21 -22.56 13.52
C ARG A 11 4.48 -21.75 13.68
N ASP A 12 5.50 -22.18 12.94
CA ASP A 12 6.86 -21.67 12.99
C ASP A 12 6.90 -20.13 12.83
N PRO A 13 7.37 -19.36 13.84
CA PRO A 13 7.54 -17.91 13.74
C PRO A 13 8.44 -17.49 12.57
N SER A 14 9.26 -18.40 12.04
CA SER A 14 10.05 -18.18 10.82
C SER A 14 9.19 -17.86 9.60
N LEU A 15 7.97 -18.39 9.49
CA LEU A 15 7.11 -18.19 8.31
C LEU A 15 6.67 -16.72 8.18
N ARG A 16 6.40 -16.06 9.31
CA ARG A 16 6.08 -14.63 9.34
C ARG A 16 7.29 -13.79 8.94
N MET A 17 8.48 -14.18 9.37
CA MET A 17 9.72 -13.51 8.99
C MET A 17 10.02 -13.69 7.50
N ILE A 18 9.91 -14.92 6.97
CA ILE A 18 10.07 -15.21 5.54
C ILE A 18 9.06 -14.40 4.72
N THR A 19 7.80 -14.35 5.17
CA THR A 19 6.78 -13.53 4.49
C THR A 19 7.12 -12.05 4.53
N ALA A 20 7.63 -11.53 5.65
CA ALA A 20 8.10 -10.15 5.77
C ALA A 20 9.21 -9.84 4.75
N VAL A 21 10.22 -10.72 4.65
CA VAL A 21 11.32 -10.58 3.69
C VAL A 21 10.80 -10.62 2.25
N MET A 22 9.92 -11.56 1.92
CA MET A 22 9.33 -11.65 0.59
C MET A 22 8.54 -10.40 0.22
N ILE A 23 7.71 -9.88 1.13
CA ILE A 23 6.96 -8.64 0.89
C ILE A 23 7.93 -7.45 0.73
N ALA A 24 8.99 -7.36 1.55
CA ALA A 24 10.02 -6.33 1.40
C ALA A 24 10.64 -6.37 0.00
N VAL A 25 11.00 -7.56 -0.50
CA VAL A 25 11.54 -7.76 -1.86
C VAL A 25 10.54 -7.31 -2.93
N PHE A 26 9.26 -7.67 -2.81
CA PHE A 26 8.24 -7.23 -3.76
C PHE A 26 8.05 -5.71 -3.74
N ILE A 27 8.03 -5.09 -2.57
CA ILE A 27 8.00 -3.63 -2.40
C ILE A 27 9.23 -3.01 -3.08
N THR A 28 10.42 -3.57 -2.88
CA THR A 28 11.65 -3.11 -3.54
C THR A 28 11.54 -3.15 -5.05
N LEU A 29 11.14 -4.30 -5.62
CA LEU A 29 11.07 -4.48 -7.07
C LEU A 29 10.02 -3.58 -7.71
N ILE A 30 8.82 -3.54 -7.14
CA ILE A 30 7.72 -2.72 -7.65
C ILE A 30 8.04 -1.23 -7.46
N GLY A 31 8.60 -0.85 -6.31
CA GLY A 31 9.00 0.52 -6.02
C GLY A 31 10.10 1.00 -6.96
N TYR A 32 11.11 0.17 -7.22
CA TYR A 32 12.16 0.46 -8.20
C TYR A 32 11.56 0.74 -9.59
N VAL A 33 10.69 -0.15 -10.09
CA VAL A 33 10.02 0.04 -11.39
C VAL A 33 9.15 1.30 -11.40
N ALA A 34 8.36 1.53 -10.35
CA ALA A 34 7.50 2.70 -10.25
C ALA A 34 8.29 4.02 -10.22
N MET A 35 9.42 4.05 -9.53
CA MET A 35 10.31 5.21 -9.46
C MET A 35 11.10 5.44 -10.75
N THR A 36 11.46 4.37 -11.49
CA THR A 36 12.27 4.46 -12.72
C THR A 36 11.44 4.70 -13.98
N VAL A 37 10.25 4.07 -14.09
CA VAL A 37 9.41 4.14 -15.31
C VAL A 37 8.33 5.23 -15.18
N GLY A 38 7.83 5.49 -13.97
CA GLY A 38 6.72 6.42 -13.71
C GLY A 38 7.12 7.88 -13.52
N SER A 39 8.41 8.21 -13.40
CA SER A 39 8.85 9.55 -12.99
C SER A 39 9.01 10.51 -14.18
N SER A 40 8.25 11.62 -14.13
CA SER A 40 8.66 12.88 -14.73
C SER A 40 9.83 13.44 -13.89
N PRO A 41 10.90 13.99 -14.49
CA PRO A 41 12.06 14.55 -13.76
C PRO A 41 11.72 15.63 -12.73
N THR A 42 10.53 16.23 -12.80
CA THR A 42 10.04 17.23 -11.85
C THR A 42 9.37 16.65 -10.60
N VAL A 43 9.05 15.36 -10.55
CA VAL A 43 8.29 14.72 -9.45
C VAL A 43 9.02 13.47 -8.99
N LYS A 44 9.97 13.63 -8.05
CA LYS A 44 10.52 12.50 -7.30
C LYS A 44 9.44 11.97 -6.34
N GLY A 45 8.64 11.00 -6.82
CA GLY A 45 7.74 10.17 -6.01
C GLY A 45 6.27 10.15 -6.48
N ALA A 46 5.73 8.95 -6.68
CA ALA A 46 4.30 8.63 -6.60
C ALA A 46 3.31 9.38 -7.52
N SER A 47 3.68 9.69 -8.77
CA SER A 47 2.89 10.61 -9.61
C SER A 47 1.47 10.14 -9.99
N PHE A 48 1.09 8.86 -9.88
CA PHE A 48 -0.31 8.43 -10.11
C PHE A 48 -0.74 7.19 -9.31
N ILE A 49 0.15 6.21 -9.11
CA ILE A 49 -0.10 4.99 -8.33
C ILE A 49 1.21 4.58 -7.67
N TRP A 50 1.25 4.57 -6.34
CA TRP A 50 2.35 3.99 -5.59
C TRP A 50 1.98 2.57 -5.11
N LEU A 51 2.01 1.60 -6.04
CA LEU A 51 1.68 0.19 -5.74
C LEU A 51 2.36 -0.37 -4.47
N PRO A 52 3.60 0.03 -4.09
CA PRO A 52 4.18 -0.40 -2.82
C PRO A 52 3.33 -0.06 -1.60
N ALA A 53 2.55 1.03 -1.58
CA ALA A 53 1.64 1.35 -0.47
C ALA A 53 0.56 0.27 -0.25
N ALA A 54 0.11 -0.42 -1.31
CA ALA A 54 -0.80 -1.55 -1.18
C ALA A 54 -0.17 -2.68 -0.35
N LEU A 55 1.09 -2.99 -0.65
CA LEU A 55 1.84 -4.06 0.02
C LEU A 55 2.31 -3.64 1.42
N GLN A 56 2.62 -2.36 1.64
CA GLN A 56 2.93 -1.81 2.96
C GLN A 56 1.73 -1.96 3.90
N LEU A 57 0.53 -1.61 3.44
CA LEU A 57 -0.72 -1.80 4.18
C LEU A 57 -0.93 -3.28 4.53
N VAL A 58 -0.80 -4.16 3.54
CA VAL A 58 -0.95 -5.61 3.74
C VAL A 58 0.10 -6.16 4.71
N ALA A 59 1.37 -5.75 4.58
CA ALA A 59 2.45 -6.14 5.47
C ALA A 59 2.17 -5.72 6.91
N GLY A 60 1.74 -4.48 7.11
CA GLY A 60 1.34 -3.96 8.41
C GLY A 60 0.24 -4.79 9.05
N VAL A 61 -0.88 -4.92 8.33
CA VAL A 61 -2.08 -5.56 8.87
C VAL A 61 -1.90 -7.06 9.09
N TRP A 62 -1.16 -7.76 8.21
CA TRP A 62 -0.88 -9.18 8.40
C TRP A 62 0.24 -9.43 9.39
N LEU A 63 1.40 -8.78 9.27
CA LEU A 63 2.57 -9.16 10.05
C LEU A 63 2.64 -8.45 11.41
N GLY A 64 1.78 -7.45 11.63
CA GLY A 64 1.77 -6.60 12.81
C GLY A 64 2.71 -5.40 12.67
N PRO A 65 2.72 -4.50 13.67
CA PRO A 65 3.36 -3.19 13.56
C PRO A 65 4.86 -3.28 13.27
N TRP A 66 5.59 -4.15 13.97
CA TRP A 66 7.05 -4.21 13.87
C TRP A 66 7.55 -4.87 12.59
N LEU A 67 7.05 -6.06 12.27
CA LEU A 67 7.43 -6.75 11.03
C LEU A 67 6.88 -6.02 9.79
N GLY A 68 5.70 -5.42 9.89
CA GLY A 68 5.16 -4.55 8.86
C GLY A 68 6.01 -3.31 8.63
N LEU A 69 6.46 -2.64 9.70
CA LEU A 69 7.41 -1.51 9.59
C LEU A 69 8.68 -1.92 8.87
N LEU A 70 9.27 -3.05 9.25
CA LEU A 70 10.52 -3.53 8.65
C LEU A 70 10.31 -3.88 7.18
N ALA A 71 9.28 -4.67 6.85
CA ALA A 71 9.00 -5.05 5.48
C ALA A 71 8.67 -3.83 4.60
N GLY A 72 7.78 -2.97 5.07
CA GLY A 72 7.31 -1.79 4.36
C GLY A 72 8.38 -0.72 4.19
N GLY A 73 9.16 -0.47 5.25
CA GLY A 73 10.19 0.55 5.30
C GLY A 73 11.48 0.14 4.59
N LEU A 74 12.01 -1.07 4.86
CA LEU A 74 13.22 -1.55 4.20
C LEU A 74 13.01 -1.79 2.71
N GLY A 75 11.84 -2.30 2.32
CA GLY A 75 11.51 -2.48 0.91
C GLY A 75 11.47 -1.15 0.16
N ALA A 76 10.80 -0.13 0.72
CA ALA A 76 10.77 1.21 0.12
C ALA A 76 12.14 1.86 0.08
N TYR A 77 12.95 1.68 1.13
CA TYR A 77 14.30 2.23 1.18
C TYR A 77 15.21 1.61 0.12
N ALA A 78 15.18 0.29 -0.01
CA ALA A 78 15.93 -0.42 -1.04
C ALA A 78 15.47 -0.01 -2.45
N ALA A 79 14.16 0.23 -2.68
CA ALA A 79 13.67 0.78 -3.94
C ALA A 79 14.30 2.14 -4.26
N GLY A 80 14.34 3.06 -3.29
CA GLY A 80 14.94 4.38 -3.46
C GLY A 80 16.44 4.32 -3.77
N ILE A 81 17.18 3.49 -3.04
CA ILE A 81 18.61 3.24 -3.29
C ILE A 81 18.82 2.74 -4.72
N LEU A 82 18.04 1.76 -5.17
CA LEU A 82 18.20 1.18 -6.51
C LEU A 82 17.77 2.15 -7.62
N ALA A 83 16.71 2.94 -7.41
CA ALA A 83 16.12 3.75 -8.46
C ALA A 83 16.93 5.00 -8.78
N TYR A 84 17.48 5.66 -7.76
CA TYR A 84 18.14 6.95 -7.94
C TYR A 84 19.38 7.13 -7.05
N GLY A 85 19.89 6.05 -6.43
CA GLY A 85 21.12 6.05 -5.65
C GLY A 85 21.03 6.82 -4.33
N GLY A 86 19.83 7.14 -3.85
CA GLY A 86 19.65 7.93 -2.63
C GLY A 86 19.66 7.08 -1.37
N TRP A 87 20.53 7.44 -0.44
CA TRP A 87 20.73 6.79 0.87
C TRP A 87 20.85 7.81 2.01
N GLY A 88 20.51 9.08 1.72
CA GLY A 88 20.68 10.19 2.65
C GLY A 88 19.52 10.34 3.62
N ILE A 89 19.60 11.36 4.49
CA ILE A 89 18.55 11.65 5.49
C ILE A 89 17.18 11.89 4.85
N VAL A 90 17.15 12.55 3.68
CA VAL A 90 15.92 12.77 2.90
C VAL A 90 15.27 11.44 2.52
N ASP A 91 16.07 10.47 2.06
CA ASP A 91 15.60 9.14 1.68
C ASP A 91 15.12 8.31 2.86
N ILE A 92 15.78 8.45 4.02
CA ILE A 92 15.34 7.80 5.26
C ILE A 92 13.96 8.30 5.69
N ILE A 93 13.73 9.62 5.60
CA ILE A 93 12.43 10.21 5.92
C ILE A 93 11.37 9.76 4.91
N MET A 94 11.68 9.88 3.61
CA MET A 94 10.73 9.65 2.53
C MET A 94 10.42 8.16 2.31
N ASN A 95 11.27 7.23 2.72
CA ASN A 95 11.08 5.80 2.43
C ASN A 95 10.82 4.96 3.71
N PRO A 96 11.81 4.69 4.60
CA PRO A 96 11.56 3.97 5.85
C PRO A 96 10.47 4.58 6.73
N ILE A 97 10.46 5.90 6.92
CA ILE A 97 9.51 6.54 7.83
C ILE A 97 8.13 6.63 7.17
N ALA A 98 8.02 7.19 5.97
CA ALA A 98 6.74 7.26 5.28
C ALA A 98 6.16 5.85 4.99
N GLY A 99 6.96 4.97 4.38
CA GLY A 99 6.53 3.63 4.00
C GLY A 99 6.38 2.64 5.15
N GLY A 100 7.33 2.63 6.09
CA GLY A 100 7.34 1.70 7.21
C GLY A 100 6.47 2.16 8.37
N VAL A 101 6.61 3.42 8.81
CA VAL A 101 5.83 3.93 9.95
C VAL A 101 4.40 4.27 9.52
N ALA A 102 4.22 5.11 8.50
CA ALA A 102 2.88 5.60 8.17
C ALA A 102 2.04 4.61 7.34
N ASN A 103 2.62 3.95 6.34
CA ASN A 103 1.87 3.04 5.46
C ASN A 103 1.81 1.58 5.94
N ALA A 104 2.62 1.16 6.92
CA ALA A 104 2.59 -0.23 7.42
C ALA A 104 2.34 -0.32 8.94
N MET A 105 3.15 0.33 9.78
CA MET A 105 2.98 0.25 11.23
C MET A 105 1.68 0.88 11.72
N LEU A 106 1.40 2.11 11.29
CA LEU A 106 0.21 2.85 11.67
C LEU A 106 -1.10 2.10 11.31
N PRO A 107 -1.32 1.59 10.08
CA PRO A 107 -2.53 0.84 9.82
C PRO A 107 -2.60 -0.45 10.65
N ALA A 108 -1.49 -1.13 10.93
CA ALA A 108 -1.49 -2.28 11.83
C ALA A 108 -2.02 -1.92 13.23
N ILE A 109 -1.58 -0.77 13.76
CA ILE A 109 -2.03 -0.25 15.07
C ILE A 109 -3.51 0.11 15.01
N LEU A 110 -3.94 0.86 13.99
CA LEU A 110 -5.32 1.32 13.88
C LEU A 110 -6.30 0.18 13.65
N PHE A 111 -5.96 -0.82 12.82
CA PHE A 111 -6.80 -2.02 12.64
C PHE A 111 -7.01 -2.76 13.97
N ARG A 112 -5.96 -2.87 14.79
CA ARG A 112 -6.04 -3.50 16.12
C ARG A 112 -6.82 -2.67 17.12
N MET A 113 -6.57 -1.35 17.16
CA MET A 113 -7.23 -0.42 18.07
C MET A 113 -8.74 -0.36 17.81
N TYR A 114 -9.14 -0.29 16.55
CA TYR A 114 -10.55 -0.26 16.14
C TYR A 114 -11.16 -1.65 15.93
N ARG A 115 -10.40 -2.73 16.18
CA ARG A 115 -10.84 -4.13 16.03
C ARG A 115 -11.44 -4.43 14.65
N VAL A 116 -10.85 -3.87 13.60
CA VAL A 116 -11.26 -4.12 12.22
C VAL A 116 -10.71 -5.48 11.79
N ASP A 117 -11.57 -6.45 11.48
CA ASP A 117 -11.12 -7.72 10.90
C ASP A 117 -10.62 -7.49 9.46
N PRO A 118 -9.36 -7.86 9.13
CA PRO A 118 -8.82 -7.67 7.78
C PRO A 118 -9.50 -8.51 6.70
N THR A 119 -10.37 -9.47 7.07
CA THR A 119 -11.26 -10.12 6.10
C THR A 119 -12.32 -9.18 5.55
N LEU A 120 -12.61 -8.08 6.25
CA LEU A 120 -13.60 -7.07 5.89
C LEU A 120 -15.00 -7.68 5.64
N GLY A 121 -15.28 -8.82 6.29
CA GLY A 121 -16.53 -9.56 6.15
C GLY A 121 -16.69 -10.32 4.83
N ALA A 122 -15.60 -10.52 4.07
CA ALA A 122 -15.63 -11.27 2.81
C ALA A 122 -16.11 -12.72 3.03
N GLN A 123 -17.32 -13.03 2.53
CA GLN A 123 -17.93 -14.37 2.70
C GLN A 123 -17.52 -15.38 1.62
N ARG A 124 -17.01 -14.91 0.47
CA ARG A 124 -16.50 -15.73 -0.63
C ARG A 124 -15.14 -15.16 -1.06
N PRO A 125 -14.03 -15.56 -0.42
CA PRO A 125 -12.71 -15.25 -0.96
C PRO A 125 -12.63 -15.94 -2.33
N ALA A 126 -12.87 -15.18 -3.40
CA ALA A 126 -12.77 -15.69 -4.76
C ALA A 126 -11.46 -16.47 -4.89
N ASP A 127 -11.48 -17.58 -5.63
CA ASP A 127 -10.30 -18.44 -5.82
C ASP A 127 -9.05 -17.58 -5.93
N VAL A 128 -8.03 -17.87 -5.11
CA VAL A 128 -6.84 -17.01 -4.97
C VAL A 128 -6.31 -16.55 -6.32
N LEU A 129 -6.32 -17.46 -7.31
CA LEU A 129 -5.93 -17.17 -8.68
C LEU A 129 -6.84 -16.13 -9.34
N SER A 130 -8.17 -16.26 -9.24
CA SER A 130 -9.14 -15.27 -9.72
C SER A 130 -8.99 -13.91 -9.01
N GLY A 131 -8.75 -13.92 -7.70
CA GLY A 131 -8.50 -12.70 -6.92
C GLY A 131 -7.22 -11.98 -7.34
N VAL A 132 -6.12 -12.73 -7.51
CA VAL A 132 -4.84 -12.20 -8.01
C VAL A 132 -5.01 -11.65 -9.42
N VAL A 133 -5.65 -12.39 -10.33
CA VAL A 133 -5.89 -11.94 -11.70
C VAL A 133 -6.70 -10.64 -11.71
N LYS A 134 -7.77 -10.54 -10.90
CA LYS A 134 -8.57 -9.31 -10.81
C LYS A 134 -7.79 -8.14 -10.23
N ALA A 135 -6.96 -8.36 -9.21
CA ALA A 135 -6.10 -7.32 -8.65
C ALA A 135 -5.05 -6.84 -9.66
N VAL A 136 -4.44 -7.76 -10.41
CA VAL A 136 -3.48 -7.44 -11.47
C VAL A 136 -4.16 -6.70 -12.61
N VAL A 137 -5.32 -7.17 -13.08
CA VAL A 137 -6.10 -6.48 -14.13
C VAL A 137 -6.49 -5.08 -13.67
N LEU A 138 -6.96 -4.92 -12.43
CA LEU A 138 -7.28 -3.61 -11.87
C LEU A 138 -6.04 -2.72 -11.82
N ALA A 139 -4.90 -3.23 -11.34
CA ALA A 139 -3.64 -2.48 -11.32
C ALA A 139 -3.21 -2.05 -12.73
N ILE A 140 -3.31 -2.92 -13.73
CA ILE A 140 -3.02 -2.60 -15.14
C ILE A 140 -3.97 -1.52 -15.65
N VAL A 141 -5.28 -1.64 -15.40
CA VAL A 141 -6.28 -0.66 -15.85
C VAL A 141 -6.02 0.72 -15.23
N VAL A 142 -5.69 0.78 -13.94
CA VAL A 142 -5.35 2.05 -13.28
C VAL A 142 -4.01 2.60 -13.83
N LEU A 143 -3.01 1.74 -14.10
CA LEU A 143 -1.74 2.15 -14.70
C LEU A 143 -1.93 2.73 -16.12
N VAL A 144 -2.73 2.05 -16.95
CA VAL A 144 -3.09 2.53 -18.29
C VAL A 144 -3.85 3.85 -18.19
N ALA A 145 -4.79 4.00 -17.26
CA ALA A 145 -5.50 5.25 -17.04
C ALA A 145 -4.56 6.39 -16.61
N GLY A 146 -3.57 6.11 -15.77
CA GLY A 146 -2.52 7.06 -15.39
C GLY A 146 -1.63 7.45 -16.58
N TYR A 147 -1.23 6.48 -17.40
CA TYR A 147 -0.43 6.72 -18.60
C TYR A 147 -1.19 7.55 -19.65
N LEU A 148 -2.46 7.20 -19.91
CA LEU A 148 -3.34 7.98 -20.79
C LEU A 148 -3.49 9.42 -20.31
N ASN A 149 -3.51 9.64 -18.99
CA ASN A 149 -3.58 10.98 -18.45
C ASN A 149 -2.35 11.84 -18.80
N ARG A 150 -1.17 11.22 -18.81
CA ARG A 150 0.08 11.87 -19.27
C ARG A 150 0.00 12.23 -20.76
N LEU A 151 -0.62 11.39 -21.59
CA LEU A 151 -0.81 11.67 -23.02
C LEU A 151 -1.83 12.78 -23.27
N LEU A 152 -2.88 12.85 -22.43
CA LEU A 152 -3.95 13.86 -22.52
C LEU A 152 -3.54 15.23 -21.94
N GLN A 153 -2.35 15.33 -21.33
CA GLN A 153 -1.80 16.54 -20.72
C GLN A 153 -2.79 17.24 -19.76
N LEU A 154 -3.59 16.49 -19.00
CA LEU A 154 -4.54 17.11 -18.09
C LEU A 154 -3.77 17.94 -17.03
N PRO A 155 -4.18 19.20 -16.79
CA PRO A 155 -3.41 20.11 -15.96
C PRO A 155 -3.52 19.76 -14.47
N GLY A 156 -2.38 19.81 -13.78
CA GLY A 156 -2.29 19.76 -12.31
C GLY A 156 -3.00 18.56 -11.70
N GLN A 157 -3.87 18.81 -10.72
CA GLN A 157 -4.57 17.77 -9.95
C GLN A 157 -5.63 17.00 -10.76
N TRP A 158 -6.01 17.47 -11.96
CA TRP A 158 -6.92 16.74 -12.84
C TRP A 158 -6.24 15.51 -13.47
N GLY A 159 -4.91 15.44 -13.41
CA GLY A 159 -4.09 14.25 -13.68
C GLY A 159 -4.46 13.01 -12.86
N PHE A 160 -5.25 13.16 -11.79
CA PHE A 160 -5.59 12.04 -10.90
C PHE A 160 -6.98 11.43 -11.16
N ILE A 161 -7.82 12.08 -11.96
CA ILE A 161 -9.23 11.68 -12.10
C ILE A 161 -9.38 10.37 -12.86
N LEU A 162 -8.63 10.17 -13.95
CA LEU A 162 -8.72 8.93 -14.73
C LEU A 162 -8.28 7.70 -13.90
N PRO A 163 -7.14 7.71 -13.17
CA PRO A 163 -6.80 6.66 -12.21
C PRO A 163 -7.87 6.42 -11.14
N LEU A 164 -8.45 7.48 -10.56
CA LEU A 164 -9.49 7.34 -9.54
C LEU A 164 -10.75 6.67 -10.11
N ILE A 165 -11.22 7.10 -11.28
CA ILE A 165 -12.38 6.50 -11.95
C ILE A 165 -12.08 5.03 -12.27
N ALA A 166 -10.92 4.74 -12.85
CA ALA A 166 -10.48 3.38 -13.15
C ALA A 166 -10.45 2.50 -11.90
N LEU A 167 -9.95 3.02 -10.76
CA LEU A 167 -9.94 2.30 -9.50
C LEU A 167 -11.36 2.07 -8.98
N PHE A 168 -12.17 3.11 -8.83
CA PHE A 168 -13.49 2.99 -8.21
C PHE A 168 -14.46 2.17 -9.06
N VAL A 169 -14.52 2.45 -10.37
CA VAL A 169 -15.38 1.71 -11.31
C VAL A 169 -14.82 0.31 -11.54
N GLY A 170 -13.51 0.19 -11.80
CA GLY A 170 -12.85 -1.09 -12.03
C GLY A 170 -12.95 -2.02 -10.82
N ALA A 171 -12.72 -1.52 -9.60
CA ALA A 171 -12.92 -2.30 -8.38
C ALA A 171 -14.38 -2.72 -8.22
N ARG A 172 -15.33 -1.81 -8.46
CA ARG A 172 -16.77 -2.13 -8.37
C ARG A 172 -17.19 -3.22 -9.34
N VAL A 173 -16.62 -3.23 -10.56
CA VAL A 173 -16.92 -4.19 -11.63
C VAL A 173 -16.20 -5.52 -11.41
N LEU A 174 -14.88 -5.50 -11.26
CA LEU A 174 -14.04 -6.70 -11.17
C LEU A 174 -14.23 -7.44 -9.84
N LEU A 175 -14.47 -6.69 -8.76
CA LEU A 175 -14.61 -7.22 -7.41
C LEU A 175 -16.07 -7.26 -6.94
N ARG A 176 -17.04 -7.16 -7.86
CA ARG A 176 -18.49 -7.26 -7.56
C ARG A 176 -18.87 -8.53 -6.79
N SER A 177 -18.08 -9.60 -6.94
CA SER A 177 -18.28 -10.88 -6.24
C SER A 177 -17.79 -10.88 -4.79
N LEU A 178 -16.99 -9.90 -4.35
CA LEU A 178 -16.65 -9.73 -2.94
C LEU A 178 -17.81 -9.06 -2.21
N ALA A 179 -18.59 -9.86 -1.49
CA ALA A 179 -19.54 -9.34 -0.50
C ALA A 179 -18.76 -8.86 0.73
N LEU A 180 -18.52 -7.55 0.81
CA LEU A 180 -17.84 -6.90 1.94
C LEU A 180 -18.86 -6.36 2.95
N ASN A 181 -18.49 -6.40 4.23
CA ASN A 181 -19.22 -5.64 5.25
C ASN A 181 -18.91 -4.15 5.05
N LYS A 182 -19.94 -3.35 4.77
CA LYS A 182 -19.79 -1.91 4.49
C LYS A 182 -19.15 -1.15 5.65
N ALA A 183 -19.54 -1.45 6.90
CA ALA A 183 -19.01 -0.75 8.06
C ALA A 183 -17.52 -1.06 8.27
N SER A 184 -17.13 -2.33 8.19
CA SER A 184 -15.72 -2.72 8.30
C SER A 184 -14.89 -2.17 7.14
N PHE A 185 -15.43 -2.17 5.92
CA PHE A 185 -14.74 -1.60 4.76
C PHE A 185 -14.56 -0.08 4.87
N LEU A 186 -15.59 0.65 5.30
CA LEU A 186 -15.50 2.10 5.51
C LEU A 186 -14.51 2.45 6.63
N ALA A 187 -14.48 1.68 7.71
CA ALA A 187 -13.47 1.85 8.77
C ALA A 187 -12.05 1.63 8.22
N ALA A 188 -11.86 0.59 7.43
CA ALA A 188 -10.59 0.28 6.79
C ALA A 188 -10.15 1.34 5.77
N VAL A 189 -11.10 1.91 5.02
CA VAL A 189 -10.86 3.07 4.14
C VAL A 189 -10.42 4.27 4.94
N GLY A 190 -11.09 4.57 6.06
CA GLY A 190 -10.69 5.67 6.95
C GLY A 190 -9.26 5.50 7.47
N ILE A 191 -8.91 4.28 7.89
CA ILE A 191 -7.55 3.94 8.32
C ILE A 191 -6.54 4.17 7.19
N ALA A 192 -6.82 3.64 5.99
CA ALA A 192 -5.96 3.81 4.83
C ALA A 192 -5.74 5.29 4.49
N VAL A 193 -6.80 6.10 4.46
CA VAL A 193 -6.72 7.54 4.18
C VAL A 193 -5.86 8.27 5.22
N VAL A 194 -6.05 7.98 6.52
CA VAL A 194 -5.24 8.59 7.60
C VAL A 194 -3.76 8.20 7.46
N SER A 195 -3.49 6.93 7.17
CA SER A 195 -2.13 6.43 6.92
C SER A 195 -1.46 7.11 5.72
N CYS A 196 -2.17 7.22 4.60
CA CYS A 196 -1.66 7.89 3.40
C CYS A 196 -1.44 9.39 3.62
N ALA A 197 -2.31 10.06 4.41
CA ALA A 197 -2.12 11.46 4.77
C ALA A 197 -0.87 11.67 5.63
N ALA A 198 -0.64 10.78 6.61
CA ALA A 198 0.58 10.80 7.41
C ALA A 198 1.83 10.55 6.55
N SER A 199 1.78 9.57 5.65
CA SER A 199 2.86 9.27 4.69
C SER A 199 3.19 10.48 3.81
N ALA A 200 2.17 11.12 3.23
CA ALA A 200 2.33 12.31 2.41
C ALA A 200 2.92 13.51 3.17
N LEU A 201 2.50 13.73 4.43
CA LEU A 201 3.06 14.76 5.30
C LEU A 201 4.54 14.50 5.58
N ILE A 202 4.91 13.25 5.90
CA ILE A 202 6.30 12.84 6.10
C ILE A 202 7.10 13.05 4.80
N GLY A 203 6.53 12.70 3.65
CA GLY A 203 7.12 12.95 2.33
C GLY A 203 7.39 14.44 2.09
N ALA A 204 6.44 15.31 2.43
CA ALA A 204 6.60 16.77 2.34
C ALA A 204 7.68 17.30 3.30
N ILE A 205 7.78 16.75 4.51
CA ILE A 205 8.87 17.06 5.45
C ILE A 205 10.22 16.65 4.84
N GLY A 206 10.31 15.45 4.25
CA GLY A 206 11.51 14.98 3.57
C GLY A 206 11.93 15.91 2.42
N ALA A 207 10.99 16.33 1.57
CA ALA A 207 11.24 17.30 0.51
C ALA A 207 11.68 18.67 1.05
N THR A 208 11.19 19.05 2.24
CA THR A 208 11.59 20.29 2.92
C THR A 208 13.02 20.22 3.43
N VAL A 209 13.40 19.09 4.03
CA VAL A 209 14.79 18.80 4.40
C VAL A 209 15.70 18.79 3.17
N GLY A 210 15.19 18.38 2.01
CA GLY A 210 15.85 18.49 0.71
C GLY A 210 15.94 19.89 0.11
N GLY A 211 15.45 20.93 0.81
CA GLY A 211 15.58 22.34 0.43
C GLY A 211 14.34 22.98 -0.20
N LYS A 212 13.22 22.24 -0.35
CA LYS A 212 11.97 22.83 -0.86
C LYS A 212 11.24 23.62 0.25
N PRO A 213 10.68 24.81 0.00
CA PRO A 213 9.84 25.47 0.98
C PRO A 213 8.65 24.59 1.39
N PHE A 214 8.32 24.51 2.69
CA PHE A 214 7.31 23.57 3.19
C PHE A 214 5.94 23.71 2.50
N ALA A 215 5.49 24.95 2.26
CA ALA A 215 4.24 25.20 1.54
C ALA A 215 4.27 24.63 0.11
N ALA A 216 5.42 24.74 -0.57
CA ALA A 216 5.60 24.16 -1.89
C ALA A 216 5.70 22.62 -1.81
N ALA A 217 6.34 22.07 -0.77
CA ALA A 217 6.45 20.63 -0.52
C ALA A 217 5.10 19.95 -0.22
N LEU A 218 4.19 20.65 0.46
CA LEU A 218 2.83 20.18 0.71
C LEU A 218 2.02 20.06 -0.58
N VAL A 219 2.11 21.06 -1.46
CA VAL A 219 1.41 21.04 -2.75
C VAL A 219 2.06 20.04 -3.70
N ASP A 220 3.39 20.00 -3.73
CA ASP A 220 4.20 19.14 -4.57
C ASP A 220 5.49 18.75 -3.81
N PRO A 221 5.69 17.49 -3.38
CA PRO A 221 4.97 16.29 -3.85
C PRO A 221 3.74 15.90 -3.01
N GLY A 222 3.46 16.56 -1.88
CA GLY A 222 2.53 16.05 -0.84
C GLY A 222 1.16 15.60 -1.35
N ILE A 223 0.47 16.42 -2.16
CA ILE A 223 -0.86 16.06 -2.71
C ILE A 223 -0.76 14.85 -3.65
N GLY A 224 0.23 14.84 -4.55
CA GLY A 224 0.42 13.72 -5.49
C GLY A 224 0.71 12.41 -4.76
N TRP A 225 1.55 12.49 -3.73
CA TRP A 225 1.86 11.35 -2.87
C TRP A 225 0.62 10.82 -2.17
N PHE A 226 -0.14 11.70 -1.50
CA PHE A 226 -1.36 11.31 -0.80
C PHE A 226 -2.32 10.55 -1.70
N ILE A 227 -2.55 11.05 -2.91
CA ILE A 227 -3.46 10.43 -3.88
C ILE A 227 -2.90 9.09 -4.36
N GLY A 228 -1.63 9.04 -4.76
CA GLY A 228 -0.98 7.83 -5.26
C GLY A 228 -0.94 6.70 -4.23
N ASP A 229 -0.68 7.04 -2.96
CA ASP A 229 -0.73 6.10 -1.83
C ASP A 229 -2.17 5.66 -1.57
N THR A 230 -3.14 6.57 -1.56
CA THR A 230 -4.55 6.25 -1.25
C THR A 230 -5.13 5.28 -2.28
N ILE A 231 -4.91 5.53 -3.57
CA ILE A 231 -5.35 4.64 -4.66
C ILE A 231 -4.79 3.23 -4.47
N SER A 232 -3.51 3.15 -4.10
CA SER A 232 -2.81 1.87 -3.93
C SER A 232 -3.22 1.17 -2.64
N ALA A 233 -3.40 1.91 -1.55
CA ALA A 233 -3.90 1.38 -0.28
C ALA A 233 -5.30 0.76 -0.45
N PHE A 234 -6.14 1.32 -1.31
CA PHE A 234 -7.45 0.73 -1.63
C PHE A 234 -7.31 -0.62 -2.32
N LEU A 235 -6.34 -0.78 -3.24
CA LEU A 235 -5.98 -2.10 -3.77
C LEU A 235 -5.54 -3.04 -2.64
N GLY A 236 -4.73 -2.54 -1.70
CA GLY A 236 -4.33 -3.27 -0.50
C GLY A 236 -5.51 -3.76 0.34
N LEU A 237 -6.55 -2.95 0.53
CA LEU A 237 -7.79 -3.35 1.24
C LEU A 237 -8.50 -4.51 0.54
N TYR A 238 -8.54 -4.51 -0.79
CA TYR A 238 -9.10 -5.63 -1.53
C TYR A 238 -8.22 -6.88 -1.42
N LEU A 239 -6.90 -6.75 -1.44
CA LEU A 239 -5.98 -7.86 -1.18
C LEU A 239 -6.22 -8.45 0.21
N LEU A 240 -6.39 -7.61 1.24
CA LEU A 240 -6.73 -8.05 2.58
C LEU A 240 -8.04 -8.85 2.59
N ALA A 241 -9.11 -8.32 2.00
CA ALA A 241 -10.39 -9.01 1.94
C ALA A 241 -10.32 -10.37 1.21
N MET A 242 -9.51 -10.47 0.16
CA MET A 242 -9.36 -11.70 -0.62
C MET A 242 -8.49 -12.76 0.05
N PHE A 243 -7.40 -12.36 0.71
CA PHE A 243 -6.34 -13.29 1.10
C PHE A 243 -6.20 -13.50 2.61
N THR A 244 -6.79 -12.65 3.46
CA THR A 244 -6.59 -12.73 4.92
C THR A 244 -6.95 -14.09 5.51
N GLN A 245 -8.06 -14.73 5.07
CA GLN A 245 -8.42 -16.04 5.62
C GLN A 245 -7.37 -17.11 5.32
N ARG A 246 -6.84 -17.13 4.10
CA ARG A 246 -5.78 -18.08 3.72
C ARG A 246 -4.45 -17.73 4.38
N ALA A 247 -4.10 -16.45 4.49
CA ALA A 247 -2.92 -16.01 5.21
C ALA A 247 -3.00 -16.35 6.71
N ARG A 248 -4.19 -16.26 7.32
CA ARG A 248 -4.45 -16.66 8.71
C ARG A 248 -4.35 -18.18 8.87
N ALA A 249 -4.96 -18.95 7.97
CA ALA A 249 -4.79 -20.40 7.94
C ALA A 249 -3.32 -20.82 7.73
N ALA A 250 -2.56 -20.00 7.00
CA ALA A 250 -1.13 -20.15 6.81
C ALA A 250 -0.29 -19.73 8.04
N GLY A 251 -0.86 -19.11 9.07
CA GLY A 251 -0.10 -18.63 10.24
C GLY A 251 0.69 -17.34 10.00
N ILE A 252 0.40 -16.61 8.91
CA ILE A 252 1.07 -15.37 8.54
C ILE A 252 0.48 -14.18 9.32
N VAL A 253 -0.84 -14.19 9.52
CA VAL A 253 -1.57 -13.09 10.17
C VAL A 253 -1.31 -13.10 11.68
N ALA A 254 -0.76 -11.99 12.17
CA ALA A 254 -0.50 -11.70 13.56
C ALA A 254 -1.83 -11.45 14.28
N SER A 255 -2.24 -12.40 15.12
CA SER A 255 -3.37 -12.28 16.05
C SER A 255 -3.24 -11.08 16.97
#